data_AF-A0A821H9Z1-F1
#
_entry.id   AF-A0A821H9Z1-F1
#
_cell.length_a   1.000
_cell.length_b   1.000
_cell.length_c   1.000
_cell.angle_alpha   90.00
_cell.angle_beta   90.00
_cell.angle_gamma   90.00
#
_symmetry.space_group_name_H-M   'P 1'
#
loop_
_entity.id
_entity.type
_entity.pdbx_description
1 polymer ?
#
loop_
_entity_poly.entity_id
_entity_poly.type
_entity_poly.pdbx_seq_one_letter_code
_entity_poly.pdbx_strand_id
1 'polypeptide(L)'
;MQRSMESDFEDENEICYTSKRRAHPIPQHYEEDSFPSSSWTNPNEHDLEEDQCSSSIDYYHNNEEDIDDEIFNLPISSNDLSVTSQQALHLATIYEFLRHFSSILRLTPFLFEHFCTSIIQSIDINNILFSQIHICLLRLLIKQDDDDGITYASETDVKGIIDLSFVTMDYITWPYILQLYVTSHPQLKIFTSIVKDYPFNTSIQEKIDILSALCDVTLTTKTIRREFDDTKPKQHDDNCRQCQK
;
A
#
# COMPACT_ATOMS: atom_id res chain seq x y z
N MET A 1 -24.52 21.13 -58.72
CA MET A 1 -25.19 19.86 -58.39
C MET A 1 -25.45 19.84 -56.90
N GLN A 2 -26.66 20.22 -56.51
CA GLN A 2 -27.20 19.97 -55.17
C GLN A 2 -27.49 18.48 -55.04
N ARG A 3 -27.23 17.90 -53.86
CA ARG A 3 -27.98 16.73 -53.40
C ARG A 3 -28.21 16.88 -51.89
N SER A 4 -29.47 17.04 -51.56
CA SER A 4 -30.03 17.15 -50.21
C SER A 4 -30.01 15.81 -49.47
N MET A 5 -30.04 15.94 -48.14
CA MET A 5 -30.70 15.13 -47.09
C MET A 5 -31.30 13.76 -47.50
N GLU A 6 -31.03 12.75 -46.67
CA GLU A 6 -32.07 12.03 -45.91
C GLU A 6 -31.40 11.36 -44.70
N SER A 7 -32.08 11.47 -43.55
CA SER A 7 -31.81 10.84 -42.27
C SER A 7 -32.32 9.40 -42.27
N ASP A 8 -31.58 8.46 -41.71
CA ASP A 8 -32.16 7.21 -41.19
C ASP A 8 -31.50 6.88 -39.85
N PHE A 9 -32.27 7.15 -38.80
CA PHE A 9 -32.02 6.86 -37.40
C PHE A 9 -32.78 5.56 -37.13
N GLU A 10 -32.07 4.42 -37.14
CA GLU A 10 -32.65 3.13 -36.72
C GLU A 10 -32.18 2.82 -35.29
N ASP A 11 -33.08 3.14 -34.36
CA ASP A 11 -33.19 2.47 -33.06
C ASP A 11 -33.55 1.00 -33.28
N GLU A 12 -32.97 0.10 -32.47
CA GLU A 12 -33.57 -1.11 -31.86
C GLU A 12 -32.49 -2.18 -31.60
N ASN A 13 -32.01 -2.23 -30.35
CA ASN A 13 -31.95 -3.48 -29.58
C ASN A 13 -31.49 -3.19 -28.14
N GLU A 14 -32.47 -2.80 -27.31
CA GLU A 14 -32.41 -2.98 -25.87
C GLU A 14 -32.30 -4.47 -25.53
N ILE A 15 -31.12 -4.93 -25.12
CA ILE A 15 -31.02 -6.20 -24.40
C ILE A 15 -31.12 -5.89 -22.90
N CYS A 16 -32.36 -6.00 -22.42
CA CYS A 16 -32.73 -5.94 -21.03
C CYS A 16 -32.23 -7.19 -20.28
N TYR A 17 -31.12 -7.08 -19.55
CA TYR A 17 -30.77 -8.03 -18.47
C TYR A 17 -31.14 -7.42 -17.12
N THR A 18 -32.43 -7.36 -16.80
CA THR A 18 -32.86 -7.19 -15.41
C THR A 18 -32.58 -8.48 -14.64
N SER A 19 -31.41 -8.60 -14.01
CA SER A 19 -31.17 -9.61 -12.98
C SER A 19 -31.78 -9.13 -11.66
N LYS A 20 -33.09 -9.35 -11.49
CA LYS A 20 -33.75 -9.29 -10.17
C LYS A 20 -33.29 -10.53 -9.36
N ARG A 21 -32.19 -10.43 -8.61
CA ARG A 21 -31.99 -11.36 -7.48
C ARG A 21 -32.87 -10.89 -6.33
N ARG A 22 -34.02 -11.54 -6.21
CA ARG A 22 -34.87 -11.50 -5.02
C ARG A 22 -34.08 -12.17 -3.90
N ALA A 23 -33.58 -11.40 -2.94
CA ALA A 23 -33.08 -11.98 -1.70
C ALA A 23 -34.28 -12.58 -0.95
N HIS A 24 -34.28 -13.90 -0.78
CA HIS A 24 -35.22 -14.57 0.11
C HIS A 24 -34.78 -14.29 1.56
N PRO A 25 -35.70 -13.98 2.50
CA PRO A 25 -35.37 -13.87 3.90
C PRO A 25 -34.89 -15.23 4.42
N ILE A 26 -33.72 -15.24 5.06
CA ILE A 26 -33.24 -16.41 5.81
C ILE A 26 -34.17 -16.57 7.02
N PRO A 27 -34.83 -17.73 7.22
CA PRO A 27 -35.58 -17.99 8.44
C PRO A 27 -34.62 -18.02 9.62
N GLN A 28 -34.82 -17.11 10.57
CA GLN A 28 -34.22 -17.20 11.89
C GLN A 28 -34.89 -18.34 12.66
N HIS A 29 -34.36 -19.55 12.54
CA HIS A 29 -34.66 -20.63 13.46
C HIS A 29 -33.45 -20.78 14.39
N TYR A 30 -33.53 -20.13 15.55
CA TYR A 30 -32.66 -20.38 16.69
C TYR A 30 -33.18 -21.65 17.35
N GLU A 31 -32.41 -22.73 17.32
CA GLU A 31 -32.65 -23.87 18.21
C GLU A 31 -32.11 -23.50 19.59
N GLU A 32 -32.99 -23.50 20.58
CA GLU A 32 -32.64 -23.40 22.00
C GLU A 32 -31.97 -24.71 22.43
N ASP A 33 -30.65 -24.80 22.31
CA ASP A 33 -29.89 -25.85 22.97
C ASP A 33 -29.89 -25.59 24.49
N SER A 34 -30.67 -26.44 25.16
CA SER A 34 -30.83 -26.51 26.61
C SER A 34 -29.50 -26.85 27.30
N PHE A 35 -28.83 -25.84 27.87
CA PHE A 35 -27.77 -26.09 28.85
C PHE A 35 -28.39 -26.52 30.20
N PRO A 36 -27.96 -27.65 30.80
CA PRO A 36 -28.46 -28.08 32.10
C PRO A 36 -28.08 -27.07 33.18
N SER A 37 -29.11 -26.57 33.87
CA SER A 37 -29.01 -25.75 35.07
C SER A 37 -28.21 -26.48 36.14
N SER A 38 -26.96 -26.06 36.37
CA SER A 38 -26.21 -26.42 37.58
C SER A 38 -26.33 -25.29 38.59
N SER A 39 -27.10 -25.63 39.61
CA SER A 39 -27.43 -24.89 40.81
C SER A 39 -26.20 -24.49 41.62
N TRP A 40 -25.78 -23.23 41.52
CA TRP A 40 -24.97 -22.63 42.58
C TRP A 40 -25.92 -22.10 43.66
N THR A 41 -26.36 -23.01 44.52
CA THR A 41 -26.99 -22.65 45.79
C THR A 41 -25.95 -22.01 46.67
N ASN A 42 -26.22 -20.76 47.01
CA ASN A 42 -25.53 -19.95 48.00
C ASN A 42 -25.81 -20.49 49.41
N PRO A 43 -24.80 -20.90 50.20
CA PRO A 43 -24.98 -21.07 51.64
C PRO A 43 -24.24 -19.95 52.37
N ASN A 44 -25.04 -19.02 52.89
CA ASN A 44 -24.85 -18.20 54.08
C ASN A 44 -23.42 -17.88 54.56
N GLU A 45 -23.19 -16.57 54.56
CA GLU A 45 -22.33 -15.80 55.46
C GLU A 45 -22.39 -16.31 56.91
N HIS A 46 -21.32 -16.98 57.35
CA HIS A 46 -20.67 -16.77 58.65
C HIS A 46 -19.51 -17.77 58.73
N ASP A 47 -18.28 -17.30 58.50
CA ASP A 47 -17.20 -17.38 59.49
C ASP A 47 -15.90 -16.86 58.87
N LEU A 48 -15.25 -16.01 59.66
CA LEU A 48 -14.08 -15.20 59.33
C LEU A 48 -12.83 -16.08 59.38
N GLU A 49 -12.15 -16.25 58.25
CA GLU A 49 -10.71 -16.55 58.26
C GLU A 49 -10.00 -15.57 57.33
N GLU A 50 -9.12 -14.79 57.96
CA GLU A 50 -8.22 -13.84 57.32
C GLU A 50 -7.22 -14.61 56.45
N ASP A 51 -7.26 -14.43 55.14
CA ASP A 51 -6.09 -14.74 54.30
C ASP A 51 -5.71 -13.52 53.47
N GLN A 52 -4.64 -12.87 53.95
CA GLN A 52 -3.88 -11.86 53.25
C GLN A 52 -3.39 -12.45 51.93
N CYS A 53 -3.92 -11.97 50.80
CA CYS A 53 -3.30 -12.16 49.50
C CYS A 53 -2.07 -11.24 49.42
N SER A 54 -1.00 -11.62 50.13
CA SER A 54 0.34 -11.14 49.81
C SER A 54 0.71 -11.72 48.45
N SER A 55 0.91 -10.83 47.48
CA SER A 55 1.51 -11.17 46.19
C SER A 55 2.84 -11.88 46.44
N SER A 56 2.86 -13.19 46.23
CA SER A 56 4.07 -14.00 46.25
C SER A 56 4.89 -13.67 44.99
N ILE A 57 5.59 -12.54 45.05
CA ILE A 57 6.92 -12.42 44.47
C ILE A 57 7.84 -13.25 45.37
N ASP A 58 8.84 -13.89 44.75
CA ASP A 58 9.85 -14.76 45.34
C ASP A 58 9.55 -16.27 45.34
N TYR A 59 9.71 -16.87 44.16
CA TYR A 59 10.25 -18.24 44.05
C TYR A 59 11.32 -18.32 42.96
N TYR A 60 12.43 -17.61 43.17
CA TYR A 60 13.74 -18.08 42.71
C TYR A 60 14.62 -18.22 43.95
N HIS A 61 14.44 -19.33 44.66
CA HIS A 61 15.42 -19.77 45.65
C HIS A 61 16.34 -20.78 44.96
N ASN A 62 17.59 -20.35 44.80
CA ASN A 62 18.79 -21.07 44.41
C ASN A 62 18.71 -22.59 44.54
N ASN A 63 18.65 -23.26 43.39
CA ASN A 63 19.33 -24.53 43.19
C ASN A 63 20.46 -24.23 42.19
N GLU A 64 21.69 -24.14 42.69
CA GLU A 64 22.91 -24.27 41.88
C GLU A 64 23.04 -25.74 41.45
N GLU A 65 22.13 -26.20 40.60
CA GLU A 65 22.35 -27.38 39.78
C GLU A 65 22.65 -26.88 38.39
N ASP A 66 23.82 -27.28 37.88
CA ASP A 66 24.34 -26.96 36.56
C ASP A 66 23.27 -27.15 35.48
N ILE A 67 22.54 -26.07 35.16
CA ILE A 67 21.87 -25.96 33.86
C ILE A 67 23.04 -25.70 32.92
N ASP A 68 23.60 -26.77 32.37
CA ASP A 68 24.37 -26.69 31.14
C ASP A 68 23.54 -25.79 30.22
N ASP A 69 24.04 -24.57 29.98
CA ASP A 69 23.47 -23.64 29.01
C ASP A 69 23.49 -24.37 27.66
N GLU A 70 22.44 -25.14 27.38
CA GLU A 70 22.18 -25.67 26.05
C GLU A 70 21.99 -24.44 25.18
N ILE A 71 23.09 -24.02 24.56
CA ILE A 71 23.13 -22.94 23.58
C ILE A 71 22.04 -23.26 22.57
N PHE A 72 20.95 -22.48 22.62
CA PHE A 72 19.90 -22.53 21.62
C PHE A 72 20.50 -22.10 20.30
N ASN A 73 21.00 -23.07 19.54
CA ASN A 73 21.45 -22.88 18.19
C ASN A 73 20.22 -22.57 17.35
N LEU A 74 19.96 -21.29 17.14
CA LEU A 74 18.92 -20.86 16.20
C LEU A 74 19.21 -21.51 14.84
N PRO A 75 18.16 -22.00 14.15
CA PRO A 75 18.34 -22.44 12.78
C PRO A 75 18.89 -21.28 11.94
N ILE A 76 19.66 -21.64 10.91
CA ILE A 76 20.21 -20.67 9.97
C ILE A 76 19.05 -19.84 9.40
N SER A 77 19.27 -18.52 9.29
CA SER A 77 18.29 -17.63 8.66
C SER A 77 17.92 -18.13 7.26
N SER A 78 16.64 -18.01 6.90
CA SER A 78 16.16 -18.33 5.56
C SER A 78 16.95 -17.57 4.49
N ASN A 79 17.31 -18.26 3.42
CA ASN A 79 18.06 -17.70 2.27
C ASN A 79 17.21 -17.72 0.98
N ASP A 80 15.89 -17.58 1.14
CA ASP A 80 14.91 -17.71 0.04
C ASP A 80 14.87 -16.47 -0.87
N LEU A 81 15.50 -15.37 -0.43
CA LEU A 81 15.58 -14.14 -1.21
C LEU A 81 16.83 -14.12 -2.08
N SER A 82 16.66 -13.62 -3.30
CA SER A 82 17.72 -13.43 -4.29
C SER A 82 18.59 -12.17 -4.03
N VAL A 83 18.37 -11.45 -2.93
CA VAL A 83 19.05 -10.21 -2.55
C VAL A 83 19.82 -10.37 -1.24
N THR A 84 20.84 -9.53 -1.01
CA THR A 84 21.56 -9.52 0.27
C THR A 84 20.68 -8.99 1.41
N SER A 85 20.98 -9.35 2.66
CA SER A 85 20.17 -8.90 3.82
C SER A 85 20.07 -7.38 3.95
N GLN A 86 21.14 -6.65 3.61
CA GLN A 86 21.11 -5.18 3.62
C GLN A 86 20.16 -4.64 2.54
N GLN A 87 20.22 -5.19 1.31
CA GLN A 87 19.31 -4.81 0.24
C GLN A 87 17.86 -5.17 0.57
N ALA A 88 17.63 -6.32 1.20
CA ALA A 88 16.30 -6.76 1.62
C ALA A 88 15.63 -5.76 2.57
N LEU A 89 16.39 -5.16 3.50
CA LEU A 89 15.85 -4.14 4.41
C LEU A 89 15.39 -2.87 3.67
N HIS A 90 16.20 -2.38 2.73
CA HIS A 90 15.85 -1.21 1.92
C HIS A 90 14.65 -1.51 1.02
N LEU A 91 14.64 -2.67 0.38
CA LEU A 91 13.52 -3.12 -0.45
C LEU A 91 12.25 -3.30 0.37
N ALA A 92 12.33 -3.84 1.60
CA ALA A 92 11.17 -3.97 2.47
C ALA A 92 10.56 -2.61 2.81
N THR A 93 11.40 -1.59 3.03
CA THR A 93 10.95 -0.21 3.28
C THR A 93 10.16 0.34 2.08
N ILE A 94 10.70 0.19 0.88
CA ILE A 94 10.03 0.60 -0.36
C ILE A 94 8.73 -0.21 -0.57
N TYR A 95 8.78 -1.52 -0.35
CA TYR A 95 7.64 -2.41 -0.51
C TYR A 95 6.48 -2.04 0.42
N GLU A 96 6.76 -1.77 1.70
CA GLU A 96 5.72 -1.34 2.64
C GLU A 96 5.11 0.00 2.23
N PHE A 97 5.91 0.95 1.74
CA PHE A 97 5.38 2.19 1.15
C PHE A 97 4.43 1.90 -0.03
N LEU A 98 4.87 1.11 -1.01
CA LEU A 98 4.07 0.78 -2.19
C LEU A 98 2.79 0.03 -1.83
N ARG A 99 2.86 -0.86 -0.84
CA ARG A 99 1.73 -1.63 -0.32
C ARG A 99 0.72 -0.73 0.39
N HIS A 100 1.21 0.16 1.26
CA HIS A 100 0.38 1.09 2.02
C HIS A 100 -0.38 2.05 1.10
N PHE A 101 0.29 2.61 0.08
CA PHE A 101 -0.33 3.53 -0.88
C PHE A 101 -0.81 2.87 -2.17
N SER A 102 -0.97 1.54 -2.18
CA SER A 102 -1.34 0.77 -3.37
C SER A 102 -2.62 1.27 -4.04
N SER A 103 -3.61 1.68 -3.26
CA SER A 103 -4.87 2.25 -3.78
C SER A 103 -4.66 3.58 -4.51
N ILE A 104 -3.87 4.48 -3.93
CA ILE A 104 -3.57 5.80 -4.51
C ILE A 104 -2.70 5.66 -5.77
N LEU A 105 -1.67 4.81 -5.69
CA LEU A 105 -0.78 4.51 -6.80
C LEU A 105 -1.46 3.65 -7.87
N ARG A 106 -2.64 3.09 -7.58
CA ARG A 106 -3.37 2.14 -8.44
C ARG A 106 -2.51 0.92 -8.80
N LEU A 107 -1.69 0.48 -7.85
CA LEU A 107 -0.88 -0.73 -7.97
C LEU A 107 -1.71 -1.95 -7.56
N THR A 108 -1.65 -2.98 -8.39
CA THR A 108 -2.16 -4.31 -8.01
C THR A 108 -1.29 -4.86 -6.88
N PRO A 109 -1.85 -5.51 -5.85
CA PRO A 109 -1.04 -6.15 -4.81
C PRO A 109 -0.10 -7.20 -5.42
N PHE A 110 1.14 -7.24 -4.95
CA PHE A 110 2.16 -8.21 -5.33
C PHE A 110 2.92 -8.66 -4.09
N LEU A 111 3.59 -9.82 -4.19
CA LEU A 111 4.39 -10.36 -3.10
C LEU A 111 5.77 -9.70 -3.05
N PHE A 112 6.39 -9.68 -1.87
CA PHE A 112 7.71 -9.09 -1.66
C PHE A 112 8.80 -9.79 -2.48
N GLU A 113 8.72 -11.11 -2.62
CA GLU A 113 9.66 -11.93 -3.38
C GLU A 113 9.61 -11.59 -4.88
N HIS A 114 8.42 -11.31 -5.40
CA HIS A 114 8.24 -10.84 -6.77
C HIS A 114 8.84 -9.45 -6.96
N PHE A 115 8.72 -8.58 -5.95
CA PHE A 115 9.36 -7.28 -5.97
C PHE A 115 10.88 -7.39 -5.99
N CYS A 116 11.49 -8.15 -5.08
CA CYS A 116 12.94 -8.38 -5.06
C CYS A 116 13.44 -8.92 -6.39
N THR A 117 12.75 -9.93 -6.94
CA THR A 117 13.09 -10.52 -8.24
C THR A 117 12.97 -9.49 -9.36
N SER A 118 11.96 -8.61 -9.31
CA SER A 118 11.76 -7.56 -10.32
C SER A 118 12.90 -6.53 -10.34
N ILE A 119 13.51 -6.23 -9.20
CA ILE A 119 14.65 -5.31 -9.13
C ILE A 119 15.91 -5.94 -9.74
N ILE A 120 16.15 -7.22 -9.45
CA ILE A 120 17.31 -7.96 -9.99
C ILE A 120 17.18 -8.14 -11.49
N GLN A 121 16.01 -8.59 -11.95
CA GLN A 121 15.70 -8.87 -13.36
C GLN A 121 15.22 -7.61 -14.09
N SER A 122 15.57 -6.41 -13.63
CA SER A 122 15.06 -5.16 -14.23
C SER A 122 15.58 -4.88 -15.64
N ILE A 123 16.61 -5.61 -16.08
CA ILE A 123 17.18 -5.54 -17.44
C ILE A 123 16.26 -6.26 -18.44
N ASP A 124 15.38 -7.12 -17.97
CA ASP A 124 14.44 -7.83 -18.83
C ASP A 124 13.29 -6.90 -19.25
N ILE A 125 13.11 -6.74 -20.56
CA ILE A 125 12.03 -5.92 -21.12
C ILE A 125 10.63 -6.49 -20.77
N ASN A 126 10.56 -7.78 -20.42
CA ASN A 126 9.31 -8.42 -20.00
C ASN A 126 8.99 -8.19 -18.51
N ASN A 127 9.82 -7.42 -17.80
CA ASN A 127 9.59 -7.10 -16.40
C ASN A 127 8.50 -6.03 -16.23
N ILE A 128 7.26 -6.53 -16.22
CA ILE A 128 6.06 -5.71 -16.12
C ILE A 128 5.98 -5.03 -14.74
N LEU A 129 6.28 -5.75 -13.65
CA LEU A 129 6.13 -5.21 -12.29
C LEU A 129 7.03 -4.01 -12.06
N PHE A 130 8.32 -4.11 -12.42
CA PHE A 130 9.28 -3.04 -12.24
C PHE A 130 8.86 -1.78 -13.00
N SER A 131 8.43 -1.95 -14.26
CA SER A 131 7.94 -0.86 -15.09
C SER A 131 6.65 -0.25 -14.52
N GLN A 132 5.72 -1.09 -14.08
CA GLN A 132 4.43 -0.66 -13.52
C GLN A 132 4.61 0.19 -12.25
N ILE A 133 5.54 -0.19 -11.36
CA ILE A 133 5.85 0.59 -10.15
C ILE A 133 6.29 2.01 -10.54
N HIS A 134 7.23 2.13 -11.48
CA HIS A 134 7.72 3.44 -11.95
C HIS A 134 6.63 4.26 -12.61
N ILE A 135 5.84 3.65 -13.49
CA ILE A 135 4.72 4.30 -14.18
C ILE A 135 3.72 4.85 -13.16
N CYS A 136 3.34 4.06 -12.16
CA CYS A 136 2.39 4.48 -11.13
C CYS A 136 2.92 5.65 -10.28
N LEU A 137 4.18 5.59 -9.84
CA LEU A 137 4.84 6.67 -9.11
C LEU A 137 4.91 7.95 -9.94
N LEU A 138 5.42 7.87 -11.18
CA LEU A 138 5.56 9.02 -12.07
C LEU A 138 4.22 9.65 -12.40
N ARG A 139 3.17 8.85 -12.66
CA ARG A 139 1.83 9.36 -12.91
C ARG A 139 1.29 10.15 -11.73
N LEU A 140 1.49 9.66 -10.51
CA LEU A 140 1.06 10.36 -9.31
C LEU A 140 1.82 11.68 -9.15
N LEU A 141 3.15 11.66 -9.31
CA LEU A 141 4.01 12.83 -9.15
C LEU A 141 3.74 13.91 -10.20
N ILE A 142 3.67 13.54 -11.47
CA ILE A 142 3.38 14.48 -12.57
C ILE A 142 1.98 15.08 -12.38
N LYS A 143 1.00 14.28 -11.96
CA LYS A 143 -0.35 14.77 -11.67
C LYS A 143 -0.35 15.75 -10.51
N GLN A 144 0.40 15.45 -9.46
CA GLN A 144 0.51 16.34 -8.31
C GLN A 144 1.18 17.66 -8.70
N ASP A 145 2.24 17.63 -9.50
CA ASP A 145 2.93 18.83 -9.98
C ASP A 145 1.99 19.69 -10.85
N ASP A 146 1.14 19.07 -11.68
CA ASP A 146 0.09 19.76 -12.45
C ASP A 146 -0.96 20.41 -11.53
N ASP A 147 -1.47 19.67 -10.55
CA ASP A 147 -2.44 20.17 -9.55
C ASP A 147 -1.85 21.33 -8.72
N ASP A 148 -0.54 21.31 -8.47
CA ASP A 148 0.18 22.34 -7.71
C ASP A 148 0.63 23.53 -8.58
N GLY A 149 0.41 23.47 -9.89
CA GLY A 149 0.85 24.50 -10.84
C GLY A 149 2.36 24.63 -10.95
N ILE A 150 3.11 23.55 -10.65
CA ILE A 150 4.57 23.52 -10.74
C ILE A 150 4.94 23.31 -12.21
N THR A 151 5.15 24.42 -12.89
CA THR A 151 5.49 24.45 -14.31
C THR A 151 6.95 24.78 -14.55
N TYR A 152 7.65 23.84 -15.19
CA TYR A 152 9.03 24.04 -15.64
C TYR A 152 9.13 24.68 -17.05
N ALA A 153 7.98 25.03 -17.65
CA ALA A 153 7.86 25.65 -18.98
C ALA A 153 6.71 26.70 -19.04
N SER A 154 6.60 27.43 -20.15
CA SER A 154 5.58 28.49 -20.37
C SER A 154 4.14 27.94 -20.35
N GLU A 155 3.24 28.60 -19.62
CA GLU A 155 1.88 28.14 -19.24
C GLU A 155 1.00 27.59 -20.38
N THR A 156 1.17 28.07 -21.61
CA THR A 156 0.34 27.70 -22.77
C THR A 156 0.67 26.33 -23.36
N ASP A 157 1.93 25.90 -23.32
CA ASP A 157 2.38 24.64 -23.94
C ASP A 157 2.46 23.48 -22.93
N VAL A 158 2.37 23.79 -21.64
CA VAL A 158 2.56 22.84 -20.54
C VAL A 158 1.47 21.77 -20.53
N LYS A 159 0.20 22.16 -20.65
CA LYS A 159 -0.92 21.20 -20.57
C LYS A 159 -0.79 20.11 -21.63
N GLY A 160 -0.40 20.51 -22.85
CA GLY A 160 -0.14 19.56 -23.92
C GLY A 160 1.03 18.63 -23.62
N ILE A 161 2.08 19.10 -22.95
CA ILE A 161 3.25 18.27 -22.58
C ILE A 161 2.90 17.28 -21.46
N ILE A 162 2.12 17.70 -20.46
CA ILE A 162 1.68 16.84 -19.36
C ILE A 162 0.74 15.76 -19.90
N ASP A 163 -0.29 16.14 -20.67
CA ASP A 163 -1.20 15.20 -21.31
C ASP A 163 -0.45 14.23 -22.23
N LEU A 164 0.49 14.73 -23.01
CA LEU A 164 1.35 13.90 -23.86
C LEU A 164 2.18 12.92 -23.02
N SER A 165 2.73 13.35 -21.88
CA SER A 165 3.49 12.47 -20.98
C SER A 165 2.62 11.34 -20.42
N PHE A 166 1.37 11.60 -20.07
CA PHE A 166 0.44 10.57 -19.59
C PHE A 166 0.06 9.57 -20.68
N VAL A 167 -0.18 10.05 -21.89
CA VAL A 167 -0.57 9.21 -23.03
C VAL A 167 0.59 8.38 -23.56
N THR A 168 1.80 8.94 -23.56
CA THR A 168 3.00 8.26 -24.08
C THR A 168 3.64 7.32 -23.07
N MET A 169 3.33 7.43 -21.77
CA MET A 169 3.89 6.58 -20.73
C MET A 169 3.38 5.14 -20.82
N ASP A 170 4.25 4.25 -21.29
CA ASP A 170 4.04 2.81 -21.39
C ASP A 170 5.24 2.03 -20.80
N TYR A 171 5.23 0.71 -20.94
CA TYR A 171 6.25 -0.19 -20.40
C TYR A 171 7.66 -0.02 -21.03
N ILE A 172 7.78 0.74 -22.11
CA ILE A 172 9.03 0.97 -22.85
C ILE A 172 9.50 2.42 -22.69
N THR A 173 8.59 3.39 -22.66
CA THR A 173 8.90 4.83 -22.66
C THR A 173 9.08 5.43 -21.27
N TRP A 174 8.63 4.75 -20.20
CA TRP A 174 8.72 5.26 -18.84
C TRP A 174 10.14 5.64 -18.39
N PRO A 175 11.26 4.99 -18.80
CA PRO A 175 12.60 5.41 -18.37
C PRO A 175 12.98 6.78 -18.92
N TYR A 176 12.52 7.12 -20.12
CA TYR A 176 12.73 8.45 -20.70
C TYR A 176 11.97 9.53 -19.91
N ILE A 177 10.73 9.24 -19.51
CA ILE A 177 9.94 10.17 -18.70
C ILE A 177 10.54 10.32 -17.30
N LEU A 178 11.03 9.22 -16.71
CA LEU A 178 11.79 9.26 -15.46
C LEU A 178 13.00 10.19 -15.58
N GLN A 179 13.77 10.08 -16.66
CA GLN A 179 14.93 10.93 -16.91
C GLN A 179 14.56 12.42 -16.97
N LEU A 180 13.49 12.74 -17.69
CA LEU A 180 13.01 14.12 -17.80
C LEU A 180 12.59 14.66 -16.41
N TYR A 181 11.82 13.86 -15.67
CA TYR A 181 11.34 14.21 -14.33
C TYR A 181 12.49 14.41 -13.33
N VAL A 182 13.44 13.49 -13.29
CA VAL A 182 14.60 13.56 -12.39
C VAL A 182 15.50 14.76 -12.72
N THR A 183 15.60 15.12 -14.00
CA THR A 183 16.41 16.28 -14.44
C THR A 183 15.75 17.61 -14.06
N SER A 184 14.42 17.68 -14.03
CA SER A 184 13.68 18.89 -13.64
C SER A 184 13.51 19.04 -12.13
N HIS A 185 13.41 17.93 -11.38
CA HIS A 185 13.10 17.97 -9.95
C HIS A 185 14.34 18.25 -9.08
N PRO A 186 14.33 19.31 -8.23
CA PRO A 186 15.53 19.77 -7.52
C PRO A 186 16.10 18.74 -6.54
N GLN A 187 15.25 17.95 -5.87
CA GLN A 187 15.69 16.92 -4.92
C GLN A 187 16.28 15.68 -5.61
N LEU A 188 15.88 15.40 -6.85
CA LEU A 188 16.28 14.19 -7.59
C LEU A 188 17.46 14.43 -8.51
N LYS A 189 17.85 15.69 -8.76
CA LYS A 189 18.90 16.08 -9.70
C LYS A 189 20.26 15.42 -9.45
N ILE A 190 20.53 14.96 -8.23
CA ILE A 190 21.73 14.17 -7.91
C ILE A 190 21.80 12.85 -8.71
N PHE A 191 20.67 12.29 -9.10
CA PHE A 191 20.57 11.02 -9.85
C PHE A 191 20.61 11.21 -11.38
N THR A 192 20.70 12.45 -11.90
CA THR A 192 20.65 12.71 -13.36
C THR A 192 21.70 11.94 -14.15
N SER A 193 22.89 11.68 -13.58
CA SER A 193 23.93 10.89 -14.25
C SER A 193 23.56 9.41 -14.35
N ILE A 194 22.91 8.87 -13.32
CA ILE A 194 22.54 7.45 -13.21
C ILE A 194 21.33 7.14 -14.09
N VAL A 195 20.34 8.06 -14.13
CA VAL A 195 19.08 7.83 -14.84
C VAL A 195 19.23 7.80 -16.37
N LYS A 196 20.34 8.34 -16.93
CA LYS A 196 20.64 8.27 -18.37
C LYS A 196 20.70 6.84 -18.91
N ASP A 197 21.12 5.92 -18.07
CA ASP A 197 21.41 4.52 -18.40
C ASP A 197 20.39 3.54 -17.78
N TYR A 198 19.36 4.09 -17.13
CA TYR A 198 18.32 3.34 -16.44
C TYR A 198 17.34 2.71 -17.43
N PRO A 199 16.89 1.46 -17.24
CA PRO A 199 17.20 0.56 -16.13
C PRO A 199 18.32 -0.45 -16.40
N PHE A 200 18.93 -0.42 -17.58
CA PHE A 200 19.77 -1.51 -18.10
C PHE A 200 21.20 -1.50 -17.56
N ASN A 201 21.89 -0.36 -17.56
CA ASN A 201 23.30 -0.26 -17.15
C ASN A 201 23.45 0.32 -15.72
N THR A 202 22.53 -0.05 -14.83
CA THR A 202 22.48 0.48 -13.46
C THR A 202 22.62 -0.66 -12.46
N SER A 203 23.39 -0.44 -11.39
CA SER A 203 23.54 -1.41 -10.31
C SER A 203 22.24 -1.56 -9.50
N ILE A 204 22.13 -2.65 -8.74
CA ILE A 204 20.97 -2.90 -7.88
C ILE A 204 20.83 -1.79 -6.82
N GLN A 205 21.94 -1.31 -6.26
CA GLN A 205 21.91 -0.26 -5.24
C GLN A 205 21.39 1.05 -5.80
N GLU A 206 21.89 1.49 -6.96
CA GLU A 206 21.40 2.70 -7.61
C GLU A 206 19.91 2.62 -7.97
N LYS A 207 19.39 1.43 -8.32
CA LYS A 207 17.95 1.21 -8.54
C LYS A 207 17.15 1.39 -7.26
N ILE A 208 17.65 0.85 -6.15
CA ILE A 208 17.04 1.01 -4.83
C ILE A 208 17.04 2.49 -4.42
N ASP A 209 18.16 3.18 -4.62
CA ASP A 209 18.29 4.60 -4.26
C ASP A 209 17.35 5.50 -5.05
N ILE A 210 17.26 5.31 -6.37
CA ILE A 210 16.32 6.06 -7.23
C ILE A 210 14.88 5.79 -6.79
N LEU A 211 14.52 4.52 -6.58
CA LEU A 211 13.16 4.16 -6.21
C LEU A 211 12.80 4.67 -4.81
N SER A 212 13.72 4.61 -3.85
CA SER A 212 13.57 5.21 -2.53
C SER A 212 13.35 6.72 -2.64
N ALA A 213 14.17 7.42 -3.43
CA ALA A 213 14.05 8.86 -3.61
C ALA A 213 12.70 9.25 -4.26
N LEU A 214 12.20 8.45 -5.22
CA LEU A 214 10.85 8.65 -5.78
C LEU A 214 9.77 8.46 -4.72
N CYS A 215 9.89 7.46 -3.85
CA CYS A 215 8.96 7.26 -2.74
C CYS A 215 9.01 8.44 -1.76
N ASP A 216 10.19 8.95 -1.44
CA ASP A 216 10.39 10.10 -0.56
C ASP A 216 9.73 11.35 -1.12
N VAL A 217 9.94 11.67 -2.40
CA VAL A 217 9.27 12.79 -3.07
C VAL A 217 7.75 12.56 -3.05
N THR A 218 7.29 11.33 -3.28
CA THR A 218 5.87 10.97 -3.23
C THR A 218 5.28 11.17 -1.83
N LEU A 219 6.01 10.94 -0.75
CA LEU A 219 5.54 11.22 0.61
C LEU A 219 5.32 12.73 0.86
N THR A 220 6.02 13.60 0.13
CA THR A 220 5.86 15.05 0.29
C THR A 220 4.61 15.61 -0.40
N THR A 221 4.08 14.89 -1.38
CA THR A 221 2.90 15.21 -2.20
C THR A 221 1.63 15.40 -1.36
N LYS A 222 0.80 16.38 -1.70
CA LYS A 222 -0.46 16.66 -0.98
C LYS A 222 -1.43 15.48 -1.05
N THR A 223 -1.46 14.76 -2.16
CA THR A 223 -2.33 13.57 -2.32
C THR A 223 -2.05 12.53 -1.23
N ILE A 224 -0.79 12.25 -0.90
CA ILE A 224 -0.42 11.33 0.17
C ILE A 224 -0.71 11.92 1.55
N ARG A 225 -0.42 13.21 1.77
CA ARG A 225 -0.73 13.88 3.05
C ARG A 225 -2.22 13.84 3.40
N ARG A 226 -3.11 13.97 2.41
CA ARG A 226 -4.56 13.86 2.63
C ARG A 226 -4.97 12.47 3.08
N GLU A 227 -4.33 11.41 2.55
CA GLU A 227 -4.58 10.03 2.99
C GLU A 227 -4.29 9.86 4.49
N PHE A 228 -3.15 10.39 4.94
CA PHE A 228 -2.77 10.35 6.36
C PHE A 228 -3.75 11.10 7.28
N ASP A 229 -4.43 12.12 6.75
CA ASP A 229 -5.46 12.84 7.50
C ASP A 229 -6.79 12.08 7.51
N ASP A 230 -7.14 11.39 6.42
CA ASP A 230 -8.37 10.61 6.30
C ASP A 230 -8.32 9.28 7.11
N THR A 231 -7.13 8.72 7.33
CA THR A 231 -6.93 7.53 8.19
C THR A 231 -7.07 7.80 9.68
N LYS A 232 -7.07 9.08 10.10
CA LYS A 232 -7.41 9.43 11.48
C LYS A 232 -8.90 9.15 11.70
N PRO A 233 -9.28 8.50 12.82
CA PRO A 233 -10.68 8.28 13.13
C PRO A 233 -11.38 9.65 13.16
N LYS A 234 -12.33 9.85 12.23
CA LYS A 234 -13.17 11.03 12.23
C LYS A 234 -13.81 11.11 13.61
N GLN A 235 -13.50 12.15 14.37
CA GLN A 235 -14.18 12.37 15.64
C GLN A 235 -15.67 12.48 15.31
N HIS A 236 -16.43 11.50 15.76
CA HIS A 236 -17.88 11.58 15.68
C HIS A 236 -18.26 12.68 16.68
N ASP A 237 -18.88 13.76 16.19
CA ASP A 237 -19.47 14.75 17.08
C ASP A 237 -20.55 14.02 17.89
N ASP A 238 -20.22 13.65 19.12
CA ASP A 238 -21.15 13.14 20.13
C ASP A 238 -22.02 14.28 20.68
N ASN A 239 -22.50 15.14 19.78
CA ASN A 239 -23.49 16.14 20.10
C ASN A 239 -24.82 15.39 20.29
N CYS A 240 -25.29 15.34 21.53
CA CYS A 240 -26.63 14.85 21.86
C CYS A 240 -27.65 15.53 20.93
N ARG A 241 -28.25 14.78 20.00
CA ARG A 241 -29.29 15.29 19.07
C ARG A 241 -30.49 15.92 19.79
N GLN A 242 -30.70 15.55 21.06
CA GLN A 242 -31.76 16.09 21.92
C GLN A 242 -31.36 17.40 22.62
N CYS A 243 -30.06 17.65 22.80
CA CYS A 243 -29.53 18.65 23.73
C CYS A 243 -28.83 19.83 23.04
N GLN A 244 -28.37 19.67 21.79
CA GLN A 244 -27.61 20.68 21.02
C GLN A 244 -26.56 21.45 21.85
N LYS A 245 -25.86 20.74 22.75
CA LYS A 245 -24.70 21.21 23.49
C LYS A 245 -23.60 20.18 23.36
#